data_AF-A0A1K1QBV5-F1
#
_entry.id   AF-A0A1K1QBV5-F1
#
_cell.length_a   1.000
_cell.length_b   1.000
_cell.length_c   1.000
_cell.angle_alpha   90.00
_cell.angle_beta   90.00
_cell.angle_gamma   90.00
#
_symmetry.space_group_name_H-M   'P 1'
#
loop_
_entity.id
_entity.type
_entity.pdbx_description
1 polymer ?
#
loop_
_entity_poly.entity_id
_entity_poly.type
_entity_poly.pdbx_seq_one_letter_code
_entity_poly.pdbx_strand_id
1 'polypeptide(L)'
;MKSFLIAAAALTCSMAGSDCLAGNLRAMSVVEVRSAQGPVEAIGRDPRSTRHDHGGGWIIVTTDEFFALDHRRATLNGLPMEEMRAAPLCGTEREVWECPAGARPIGHRRVWWIQGVEGGTFEYSARQPGLRLNAVTRLTIR
;
A
#
# COMPACT_ATOMS: atom_id res chain seq x y z
N MET A 1 -18.74 -4.28 -68.23
CA MET A 1 -17.47 -3.52 -68.33
C MET A 1 -17.36 -2.61 -67.12
N LYS A 2 -16.25 -2.73 -66.35
CA LYS A 2 -15.56 -1.67 -65.55
C LYS A 2 -16.44 -0.89 -64.53
N SER A 3 -16.19 -0.84 -63.22
CA SER A 3 -14.92 -0.71 -62.50
C SER A 3 -15.09 -1.02 -61.00
N PHE A 4 -13.98 -1.48 -60.40
CA PHE A 4 -13.71 -1.55 -58.97
C PHE A 4 -13.65 -0.16 -58.33
N LEU A 5 -14.15 0.00 -57.09
CA LEU A 5 -13.59 0.95 -56.12
C LEU A 5 -13.61 0.34 -54.72
N ILE A 6 -12.40 0.08 -54.23
CA ILE A 6 -12.05 -0.43 -52.91
C ILE A 6 -12.13 0.76 -51.94
N ALA A 7 -12.98 0.68 -50.91
CA ALA A 7 -12.96 1.65 -49.81
C ALA A 7 -11.93 1.17 -48.77
N ALA A 8 -10.74 1.77 -48.80
CA ALA A 8 -9.70 1.55 -47.79
C ALA A 8 -10.10 2.25 -46.48
N ALA A 9 -10.36 1.46 -45.45
CA ALA A 9 -10.52 1.94 -44.08
C ALA A 9 -9.15 2.36 -43.54
N ALA A 10 -8.89 3.66 -43.46
CA ALA A 10 -7.79 4.19 -42.68
C ALA A 10 -8.28 4.47 -41.25
N LEU A 11 -8.23 3.45 -40.38
CA LEU A 11 -8.26 3.68 -38.94
C LEU A 11 -6.94 4.36 -38.56
N THR A 12 -6.95 5.69 -38.47
CA THR A 12 -5.90 6.41 -37.75
C THR A 12 -6.08 6.11 -36.26
N CYS A 13 -5.37 5.09 -35.79
CA CYS A 13 -5.13 4.88 -34.36
C CYS A 13 -4.28 6.04 -33.85
N SER A 14 -4.96 7.10 -33.40
CA SER A 14 -4.38 8.11 -32.53
C SER A 14 -4.08 7.45 -31.18
N MET A 15 -3.01 6.66 -31.11
CA MET A 15 -2.38 6.32 -29.83
C MET A 15 -1.61 7.56 -29.36
N ALA A 16 -2.36 8.60 -29.01
CA ALA A 16 -1.89 9.58 -28.05
C ALA A 16 -1.77 8.80 -26.74
N GLY A 17 -0.56 8.30 -26.49
CA GLY A 17 -0.15 7.75 -25.21
C GLY A 17 -0.53 8.75 -24.16
N SER A 18 -1.67 8.50 -23.51
CA SER A 18 -2.00 9.12 -22.25
C SER A 18 -1.11 8.40 -21.22
N ASP A 19 0.19 8.69 -21.28
CA ASP A 19 1.03 8.71 -20.10
C ASP A 19 0.55 9.89 -19.24
N CYS A 20 -0.72 9.84 -18.83
CA CYS A 20 -1.11 10.41 -17.58
C CYS A 20 -0.30 9.63 -16.56
N LEU A 21 0.88 10.17 -16.28
CA LEU A 21 1.54 10.09 -14.99
C LEU A 21 0.54 10.65 -13.95
N ALA A 22 -0.53 9.91 -13.71
CA ALA A 22 -1.06 9.77 -12.38
C ALA A 22 0.13 9.18 -11.62
N GLY A 23 0.99 10.04 -11.07
CA GLY A 23 1.91 9.61 -10.02
C GLY A 23 1.03 8.86 -9.05
N ASN A 24 1.19 7.54 -8.99
CA ASN A 24 0.24 6.65 -8.32
C ASN A 24 -0.03 7.23 -6.95
N LEU A 25 -1.23 7.79 -6.75
CA LEU A 25 -1.62 8.39 -5.50
C LEU A 25 -1.62 7.25 -4.48
N ARG A 26 -0.56 7.17 -3.69
CA ARG A 26 -0.30 6.01 -2.84
C ARG A 26 -1.22 6.12 -1.64
N ALA A 27 -2.37 5.44 -1.71
CA ALA A 27 -3.32 5.44 -0.60
C ALA A 27 -2.73 4.76 0.66
N MET A 28 -1.84 3.79 0.50
CA MET A 28 -1.28 3.03 1.63
C MET A 28 0.14 2.54 1.37
N SER A 29 0.89 2.33 2.44
CA SER A 29 2.27 1.85 2.42
C SER A 29 2.64 1.05 3.65
N VAL A 30 3.51 0.06 3.49
CA VAL A 30 4.30 -0.49 4.58
C VAL A 30 5.55 0.36 4.74
N VAL A 31 5.89 0.74 5.97
CA VAL A 31 7.01 1.65 6.26
C VAL A 31 8.04 1.04 7.20
N GLU A 32 7.66 0.06 8.01
CA GLU A 32 8.59 -0.62 8.91
C GLU A 32 8.12 -2.05 9.17
N VAL A 33 9.06 -2.99 9.24
CA VAL A 33 8.85 -4.33 9.80
C VAL A 33 9.87 -4.55 10.92
N ARG A 34 9.41 -5.10 12.04
CA ARG A 34 10.27 -5.51 13.16
C ARG A 34 9.75 -6.83 13.70
N SER A 35 10.64 -7.68 14.21
CA SER A 35 10.27 -9.00 14.72
C SER A 35 11.19 -9.40 15.88
N ALA A 36 10.91 -10.55 16.50
CA ALA A 36 11.75 -11.08 17.57
C ALA A 36 13.15 -11.50 17.08
N GLN A 37 13.28 -11.96 15.83
CA GLN A 37 14.51 -12.52 15.28
C GLN A 37 15.19 -11.64 14.22
N GLY A 38 14.48 -10.67 13.65
CA GLY A 38 15.00 -9.76 12.63
C GLY A 38 15.33 -8.37 13.18
N PRO A 39 16.10 -7.56 12.44
CA PRO A 39 16.32 -6.17 12.80
C PRO A 39 15.03 -5.34 12.68
N VAL A 40 15.08 -4.09 13.11
CA VAL A 40 14.09 -3.10 12.65
C VAL A 40 14.45 -2.74 11.21
N GLU A 41 13.53 -2.97 10.29
CA GLU A 41 13.74 -2.71 8.87
C GLU A 41 12.81 -1.61 8.37
N ALA A 42 13.38 -0.49 7.94
CA ALA A 42 12.66 0.55 7.22
C ALA A 42 12.35 0.09 5.79
N ILE A 43 11.07 0.18 5.43
CA ILE A 43 10.53 -0.31 4.17
C ILE A 43 10.41 0.89 3.21
N GLY A 44 11.17 0.84 2.12
CA GLY A 44 11.26 1.93 1.14
C GLY A 44 9.97 2.14 0.33
N ARG A 45 10.10 2.89 -0.77
CA ARG A 45 9.02 3.00 -1.76
C ARG A 45 8.97 1.73 -2.62
N ASP A 46 7.79 1.13 -2.69
CA ASP A 46 7.48 -0.05 -3.51
C ASP A 46 8.32 -1.33 -3.32
N PRO A 47 8.81 -1.67 -2.12
CA PRO A 47 9.46 -2.95 -1.90
C PRO A 47 8.44 -4.08 -1.94
N ARG A 48 8.83 -5.17 -2.61
CA ARG A 48 8.03 -6.39 -2.66
C ARG A 48 8.38 -7.36 -1.54
N SER A 49 9.53 -7.19 -0.90
CA SER A 49 9.97 -7.99 0.23
C SER A 49 10.87 -7.22 1.20
N THR A 50 10.97 -7.71 2.44
CA THR A 50 12.02 -7.30 3.38
C THR A 50 13.39 -7.71 2.85
N ARG A 51 14.45 -7.09 3.35
CA ARG A 51 15.86 -7.37 3.05
C ARG A 51 16.43 -8.45 3.96
N HIS A 52 15.97 -8.48 5.20
CA HIS A 52 16.34 -9.45 6.21
C HIS A 52 15.19 -10.42 6.48
N ASP A 53 15.55 -11.54 7.08
CA ASP A 53 14.59 -12.53 7.55
C ASP A 53 14.03 -12.05 8.90
N HIS A 54 12.73 -12.28 9.10
CA HIS A 54 11.95 -11.88 10.25
C HIS A 54 11.03 -13.03 10.67
N GLY A 55 10.86 -13.19 11.97
CA GLY A 55 10.05 -14.26 12.50
C GLY A 55 10.15 -14.35 14.02
N GLY A 56 9.85 -15.56 14.51
CA GLY A 56 9.86 -15.90 15.92
C GLY A 56 8.57 -15.54 16.68
N GLY A 57 8.74 -15.19 17.95
CA GLY A 57 7.61 -15.06 18.89
C GLY A 57 6.60 -13.97 18.52
N TRP A 58 7.00 -12.96 17.75
CA TRP A 58 6.13 -11.88 17.30
C TRP A 58 6.67 -11.18 16.05
N ILE A 59 5.75 -10.59 15.28
CA ILE A 59 6.03 -9.66 14.18
C ILE A 59 5.17 -8.41 14.35
N ILE A 60 5.79 -7.24 14.15
CA ILE A 60 5.10 -5.95 14.10
C ILE A 60 5.34 -5.31 12.73
N VAL A 61 4.26 -4.82 12.14
CA VAL A 61 4.30 -4.10 10.86
C VAL A 61 3.69 -2.72 11.05
N THR A 62 4.42 -1.68 10.62
CA THR A 62 3.93 -0.31 10.63
C THR A 62 3.52 0.08 9.21
N THR A 63 2.33 0.65 9.07
CA THR A 63 1.78 1.11 7.79
C THR A 63 1.36 2.56 7.86
N ASP A 64 1.59 3.31 6.79
CA ASP A 64 1.00 4.64 6.62
C ASP A 64 -0.14 4.56 5.60
N GLU A 65 -1.28 5.14 5.96
CA GLU A 65 -2.42 5.38 5.07
C GLU A 65 -2.60 6.87 4.84
N PHE A 66 -2.89 7.22 3.60
CA PHE A 66 -3.22 8.55 3.13
C PHE A 66 -4.70 8.53 2.71
N PHE A 67 -5.40 9.64 2.88
CA PHE A 67 -6.86 9.75 2.67
C PHE A 67 -7.72 9.06 3.74
N ALA A 68 -9.02 9.40 3.74
CA ALA A 68 -9.99 8.74 4.59
C ALA A 68 -10.28 7.34 4.02
N LEU A 69 -9.90 6.30 4.76
CA LEU A 69 -10.19 4.90 4.44
C LEU A 69 -11.11 4.29 5.52
N ASP A 70 -11.81 3.21 5.19
CA ASP A 70 -12.65 2.44 6.11
C ASP A 70 -12.44 0.92 5.93
N HIS A 71 -13.08 0.09 6.77
CA HIS A 71 -13.01 -1.39 6.70
C HIS A 71 -11.59 -1.95 6.56
N ARG A 72 -10.69 -1.48 7.42
CA ARG A 72 -9.27 -1.84 7.40
C ARG A 72 -9.06 -3.27 7.88
N ARG A 73 -8.13 -3.97 7.24
CA ARG A 73 -7.71 -5.30 7.65
C ARG A 73 -6.24 -5.51 7.32
N ALA A 74 -5.47 -5.90 8.33
CA ALA A 74 -4.12 -6.42 8.17
C ALA A 74 -4.12 -7.92 8.41
N THR A 75 -3.40 -8.66 7.56
CA THR A 75 -3.17 -10.08 7.74
C THR A 75 -1.72 -10.45 7.46
N LEU A 76 -1.25 -11.51 8.10
CA LEU A 76 0.00 -12.18 7.77
C LEU A 76 -0.31 -13.65 7.47
N ASN A 77 0.02 -14.12 6.26
CA ASN A 77 -0.34 -15.45 5.78
C ASN A 77 -1.87 -15.71 5.88
N GLY A 78 -2.68 -14.67 5.71
CA GLY A 78 -4.13 -14.72 5.84
C GLY A 78 -4.66 -14.70 7.29
N LEU A 79 -3.78 -14.83 8.29
CA LEU A 79 -4.14 -14.70 9.71
C LEU A 79 -4.32 -13.22 10.08
N PRO A 80 -5.40 -12.86 10.78
CA PRO A 80 -5.64 -11.47 11.17
C PRO A 80 -4.59 -10.99 12.16
N MET A 81 -4.12 -9.75 11.96
CA MET A 81 -3.24 -9.05 12.90
C MET A 81 -4.05 -8.09 13.78
N GLU A 82 -3.58 -7.85 15.00
CA GLU A 82 -4.16 -6.89 15.94
C GLU A 82 -3.64 -5.47 15.69
N GLU A 83 -4.52 -4.47 15.70
CA GLU A 83 -4.10 -3.06 15.68
C GLU A 83 -3.72 -2.62 17.09
N MET A 84 -2.44 -2.33 17.33
CA MET A 84 -1.96 -1.87 18.64
C MET A 84 -2.04 -0.35 18.80
N ARG A 85 -1.91 0.40 17.69
CA ARG A 85 -1.84 1.86 17.70
C ARG A 85 -2.30 2.42 16.36
N ALA A 86 -3.02 3.54 16.44
CA ALA A 86 -3.27 4.44 15.32
C ALA A 86 -2.88 5.86 15.74
N ALA A 87 -2.08 6.54 14.92
CA ALA A 87 -1.65 7.92 15.16
C ALA A 87 -1.91 8.78 13.91
N PRO A 88 -2.45 10.00 14.05
CA PRO A 88 -2.64 10.91 12.93
C PRO A 88 -1.30 11.32 12.32
N LEU A 89 -1.22 11.38 10.99
CA LEU A 89 -0.04 11.83 10.26
C LEU A 89 -0.23 13.23 9.67
N CYS A 90 0.83 14.02 9.77
CA CYS A 90 0.98 15.36 9.22
C CYS A 90 2.19 15.40 8.26
N GLY A 91 2.23 16.41 7.40
CA GLY A 91 3.33 16.64 6.46
C GLY A 91 2.92 16.51 5.01
N THR A 92 3.79 15.92 4.20
CA THR A 92 3.57 15.67 2.78
C THR A 92 3.71 14.17 2.49
N GLU A 93 3.24 13.69 1.35
CA GLU A 93 3.44 12.27 0.95
C GLU A 93 4.93 11.85 0.90
N ARG A 94 5.87 12.81 0.87
CA ARG A 94 7.30 12.53 0.86
C ARG A 94 7.94 12.51 2.23
N GLU A 95 7.34 13.18 3.19
CA GLU A 95 7.88 13.37 4.53
C GLU A 95 6.70 13.49 5.49
N VAL A 96 6.54 12.46 6.31
CA VAL A 96 5.41 12.30 7.21
C VAL A 96 5.89 12.16 8.64
N TRP A 97 5.16 12.75 9.56
CA TRP A 97 5.39 12.66 11.00
C TRP A 97 4.06 12.62 11.74
N GLU A 98 4.07 12.23 13.02
CA GLU A 98 2.86 12.25 13.84
C GLU A 98 2.38 13.67 14.08
N CYS A 99 1.09 13.92 13.89
CA CYS A 99 0.52 15.25 14.08
C CYS A 99 0.60 15.68 15.55
N PRO A 100 0.95 16.96 15.83
CA PRO A 100 0.67 17.54 17.13
C PRO A 100 -0.85 17.65 17.35
N ALA A 101 -1.25 17.77 18.62
CA ALA A 101 -2.67 17.89 18.98
C ALA A 101 -3.34 19.09 18.26
N GLY A 102 -4.51 18.86 17.67
CA GLY A 102 -5.30 19.88 16.98
C GLY A 102 -4.88 20.17 15.53
N ALA A 103 -3.77 19.60 15.03
CA ALA A 103 -3.41 19.73 13.62
C ALA A 103 -4.36 18.92 12.72
N ARG A 104 -4.51 19.37 11.46
CA ARG A 104 -5.31 18.68 10.46
C ARG A 104 -4.50 17.52 9.85
N PRO A 105 -4.91 16.26 10.05
CA PRO A 105 -4.17 15.12 9.52
C PRO A 105 -4.36 14.96 8.02
N ILE A 106 -3.32 14.42 7.37
CA ILE A 106 -3.34 13.96 5.96
C ILE A 106 -3.57 12.45 5.84
N GLY A 107 -3.51 11.72 6.97
CA GLY A 107 -3.52 10.28 7.02
C GLY A 107 -3.34 9.73 8.44
N HIS A 108 -3.04 8.43 8.54
CA HIS A 108 -2.73 7.77 9.81
C HIS A 108 -1.56 6.79 9.66
N ARG A 109 -0.77 6.68 10.73
CA ARG A 109 0.18 5.59 10.94
C ARG A 109 -0.48 4.55 11.82
N ARG A 110 -0.41 3.30 11.40
CA ARG A 110 -0.97 2.15 12.12
C ARG A 110 0.10 1.13 12.41
N VAL A 111 0.01 0.52 13.59
CA VAL A 111 0.93 -0.51 14.06
C VAL A 111 0.16 -1.78 14.27
N TRP A 112 0.54 -2.82 13.53
CA TRP A 112 -0.09 -4.13 13.52
C TRP A 112 0.81 -5.15 14.18
N TRP A 113 0.24 -6.10 14.92
CA TRP A 113 1.00 -7.11 15.63
C TRP A 113 0.36 -8.49 15.53
N ILE A 114 1.21 -9.51 15.57
CA ILE A 114 0.81 -10.92 15.59
C ILE A 114 1.90 -11.75 16.29
N GLN A 115 1.50 -12.86 16.92
CA GLN A 115 2.40 -13.79 17.61
C GLN A 115 2.57 -15.11 16.88
N GLY A 116 3.68 -15.80 17.17
CA GLY A 116 3.88 -17.20 16.81
C GLY A 116 3.89 -17.48 15.32
N VAL A 117 4.51 -16.59 14.55
CA VAL A 117 4.52 -16.63 13.08
C VAL A 117 5.95 -16.43 12.56
N GLU A 118 6.29 -17.21 11.55
CA GLU A 118 7.53 -17.09 10.79
C GLU A 118 7.21 -16.39 9.47
N GLY A 119 7.76 -15.18 9.27
CA GLY A 119 7.64 -14.36 8.08
C GLY A 119 6.35 -14.53 7.24
N GLY A 120 6.50 -14.47 5.92
CA GLY A 120 5.46 -14.72 4.94
C GLY A 120 4.83 -13.47 4.33
N THR A 121 3.59 -13.59 3.86
CA THR A 121 2.94 -12.52 3.08
C THR A 121 2.09 -11.65 3.98
N PHE A 122 2.55 -10.43 4.21
CA PHE A 122 1.75 -9.37 4.81
C PHE A 122 0.84 -8.74 3.76
N GLU A 123 -0.43 -8.59 4.09
CA GLU A 123 -1.41 -7.86 3.30
C GLU A 123 -2.15 -6.85 4.18
N TYR A 124 -2.14 -5.59 3.75
CA TYR A 124 -2.96 -4.54 4.32
C TYR A 124 -3.96 -4.04 3.28
N SER A 125 -5.25 -4.09 3.64
CA SER A 125 -6.35 -3.68 2.78
C SER A 125 -7.27 -2.71 3.51
N ALA A 126 -7.83 -1.77 2.76
CA ALA A 126 -8.85 -0.86 3.25
C ALA A 126 -9.75 -0.44 2.09
N ARG A 127 -11.01 -0.10 2.39
CA ARG A 127 -11.93 0.44 1.41
C ARG A 127 -11.79 1.96 1.37
N GLN A 128 -11.85 2.51 0.16
CA GLN A 128 -11.92 3.94 -0.06
C GLN A 128 -13.40 4.37 -0.16
N PRO A 129 -13.89 5.27 0.70
CA PRO A 129 -15.27 5.74 0.65
C PRO A 129 -15.62 6.30 -0.72
N GLY A 130 -16.80 5.93 -1.23
CA GLY A 130 -17.28 6.36 -2.55
C GLY A 130 -16.71 5.56 -3.74
N LEU A 131 -15.69 4.74 -3.53
CA LEU A 131 -15.21 3.78 -4.54
C LEU A 131 -15.59 2.35 -4.14
N ARG A 132 -15.92 1.52 -5.13
CA ARG A 132 -16.19 0.08 -4.91
C ARG A 132 -14.92 -0.77 -4.83
N LEU A 133 -13.75 -0.13 -4.82
CA LEU A 133 -12.45 -0.80 -4.85
C LEU A 133 -11.79 -0.72 -3.48
N ASN A 134 -11.10 -1.80 -3.11
CA ASN A 134 -10.21 -1.81 -1.95
C ASN A 134 -8.82 -1.36 -2.39
N ALA A 135 -8.25 -0.41 -1.66
CA ALA A 135 -6.81 -0.19 -1.72
C ALA A 135 -6.14 -1.39 -1.02
N VAL A 136 -5.04 -1.88 -1.59
CA VAL A 136 -4.28 -3.00 -1.03
C VAL A 136 -2.79 -2.73 -1.18
N THR A 137 -2.03 -3.01 -0.13
CA THR A 137 -0.57 -3.09 -0.17
C THR A 137 -0.10 -4.43 0.38
N ARG A 138 0.96 -4.97 -0.19
CA ARG A 138 1.50 -6.29 0.15
C ARG A 138 3.01 -6.22 0.30
N LEU A 139 3.54 -7.02 1.21
CA LEU A 139 4.97 -7.19 1.43
C LEU A 139 5.27 -8.65 1.78
N THR A 140 6.25 -9.25 1.12
CA THR A 140 6.82 -10.52 1.55
C THR A 140 7.84 -10.27 2.65
N ILE A 141 7.47 -10.60 3.87
CA ILE A 141 8.38 -10.66 5.00
C ILE A 141 9.14 -11.98 4.87
N ARG A 142 10.45 -11.93 4.61
CA ARG A 142 11.28 -13.14 4.55
C ARG A 142 11.49 -13.72 5.93
#